data_AF-A0A1C5WK04-F1
#
_entry.id   AF-A0A1C5WK04-F1
#
_cell.length_a   1.000
_cell.length_b   1.000
_cell.length_c   1.000
_cell.angle_alpha   90.00
_cell.angle_beta   90.00
_cell.angle_gamma   90.00
#
_symmetry.space_group_name_H-M   'P 1'
#
loop_
_entity.id
_entity.type
_entity.pdbx_description
1 polymer ?
#
loop_
_entity_poly.entity_id
_entity_poly.type
_entity_poly.pdbx_seq_one_letter_code
_entity_poly.pdbx_strand_id
1 'polypeptide(L)'
;MKNTLVISAYTCCGKTYASEHMKDYDILDVNFCSFKTIRRLPNEEEIEEECKRWKSSSHLMPVEVHLKQFKQQIINLDNPDFPNNYINYIKENIGKVDVIIVVSDIKVRQLLNEAKIKFVTVYPWSSCLQEWIGRMYLCDYSDFIIRNRINGWHHEMKYKEPLGDKLIKLSHGEYINEKLIEKCFSLGYGMNGGIEHKSNSK
;
A
#
# COMPACT_ATOMS: atom_id res chain seq x y z
N MET A 1 1.42 6.99 -24.80
CA MET A 1 1.41 6.58 -23.38
C MET A 1 -0.03 6.56 -22.93
N LYS A 2 -0.47 5.54 -22.19
CA LYS A 2 -1.80 5.55 -21.59
C LYS A 2 -1.92 6.73 -20.60
N ASN A 3 -3.13 7.22 -20.41
CA ASN A 3 -3.43 8.10 -19.28
C ASN A 3 -3.57 7.20 -18.05
N THR A 4 -2.66 7.30 -17.08
CA THR A 4 -2.71 6.46 -15.87
C THR A 4 -3.30 7.21 -14.68
N LEU A 5 -4.34 6.63 -14.08
CA LEU A 5 -4.92 7.08 -12.82
C LEU A 5 -4.17 6.45 -11.64
N VAL A 6 -3.72 7.26 -10.68
CA VAL A 6 -3.13 6.75 -9.42
C VAL A 6 -4.14 6.92 -8.30
N ILE A 7 -4.47 5.84 -7.61
CA ILE A 7 -5.43 5.81 -6.50
C ILE A 7 -4.73 5.41 -5.20
N SER A 8 -4.72 6.30 -4.21
CA SER A 8 -4.30 6.02 -2.83
C SER A 8 -5.49 5.57 -2.00
N ALA A 9 -5.67 4.27 -1.82
CA ALA A 9 -6.88 3.70 -1.23
C ALA A 9 -6.67 3.11 0.19
N TYR A 10 -7.56 3.47 1.11
CA TYR A 10 -7.54 2.95 2.47
C TYR A 10 -7.83 1.43 2.48
N THR A 11 -7.59 0.81 3.65
CA THR A 11 -7.93 -0.61 3.86
C THR A 11 -9.43 -0.83 3.65
N CYS A 12 -9.81 -1.99 3.10
CA CYS A 12 -11.20 -2.38 2.84
C CYS A 12 -12.02 -1.43 1.92
N CYS A 13 -11.36 -0.61 1.09
CA CYS A 13 -12.02 0.20 0.06
C CYS A 13 -12.25 -0.54 -1.27
N GLY A 14 -11.93 -1.83 -1.36
CA GLY A 14 -12.15 -2.64 -2.58
C GLY A 14 -10.98 -2.71 -3.56
N LYS A 15 -9.73 -2.44 -3.12
CA LYS A 15 -8.51 -2.49 -3.97
C LYS A 15 -8.35 -3.83 -4.69
N THR A 16 -8.26 -4.92 -3.92
CA THR A 16 -8.05 -6.29 -4.42
C THR A 16 -9.21 -6.75 -5.31
N TYR A 17 -10.45 -6.44 -4.90
CA TYR A 17 -11.62 -6.70 -5.74
C TYR A 17 -11.51 -6.01 -7.10
N ALA A 18 -11.14 -4.73 -7.10
CA ALA A 18 -10.96 -3.97 -8.34
C ALA A 18 -9.90 -4.60 -9.24
N SER A 19 -8.70 -4.88 -8.71
CA SER A 19 -7.61 -5.47 -9.50
C SER A 19 -7.91 -6.87 -10.05
N GLU A 20 -8.74 -7.66 -9.36
CA GLU A 20 -9.02 -9.04 -9.76
C GLU A 20 -10.25 -9.19 -10.66
N HIS A 21 -11.25 -8.31 -10.51
CA HIS A 21 -12.58 -8.51 -11.11
C HIS A 21 -12.94 -7.49 -12.19
N MET A 22 -12.33 -6.30 -12.20
CA MET A 22 -12.61 -5.29 -13.24
C MET A 22 -11.80 -5.63 -14.50
N LYS A 23 -12.50 -5.97 -15.57
CA LYS A 23 -11.88 -6.39 -16.84
C LYS A 23 -11.70 -5.24 -17.83
N ASP A 24 -12.41 -4.15 -17.63
CA ASP A 24 -12.40 -2.99 -18.52
C ASP A 24 -11.15 -2.11 -18.33
N TYR A 25 -10.37 -2.36 -17.28
CA TYR A 25 -9.15 -1.61 -16.95
C TYR A 25 -7.98 -2.54 -16.67
N ASP A 26 -6.79 -2.15 -17.16
CA ASP A 26 -5.53 -2.74 -16.72
C ASP A 26 -5.14 -2.11 -15.37
N ILE A 27 -5.38 -2.83 -14.27
CA ILE A 27 -5.20 -2.35 -12.90
C ILE A 27 -4.00 -3.01 -12.23
N LEU A 28 -3.06 -2.19 -11.77
CA LEU A 28 -1.91 -2.59 -10.98
C LEU A 28 -2.14 -2.29 -9.49
N ASP A 29 -2.37 -3.30 -8.66
CA ASP A 29 -2.37 -3.18 -7.19
C ASP A 29 -0.93 -3.31 -6.65
N VAL A 30 -0.37 -2.21 -6.16
CA VAL A 30 1.03 -2.14 -5.72
C VAL A 30 1.14 -2.59 -4.26
N ASN A 31 1.75 -3.76 -4.05
CA ASN A 31 2.03 -4.28 -2.72
C ASN A 31 3.14 -3.48 -2.02
N PHE A 32 2.79 -2.58 -1.12
CA PHE A 32 3.74 -1.78 -0.36
C PHE A 32 4.79 -2.60 0.42
N CYS A 33 4.39 -3.73 1.03
CA CYS A 33 5.27 -4.52 1.88
C CYS A 33 6.43 -5.16 1.11
N SER A 34 6.23 -5.50 -0.18
CA SER A 34 7.31 -6.08 -0.99
C SER A 34 8.44 -5.10 -1.32
N PHE A 35 8.17 -3.79 -1.23
CA PHE A 35 9.20 -2.76 -1.45
C PHE A 35 9.89 -2.35 -0.16
N LYS A 36 9.16 -2.33 0.96
CA LYS A 36 9.69 -1.92 2.26
C LYS A 36 10.56 -3.00 2.90
N THR A 37 10.22 -4.28 2.71
CA THR A 37 10.85 -5.37 3.47
C THR A 37 11.48 -6.39 2.53
N ILE A 38 12.77 -6.67 2.74
CA ILE A 38 13.49 -7.77 2.11
C ILE A 38 13.27 -9.03 2.93
N ARG A 39 12.83 -10.10 2.26
CA ARG A 39 12.66 -11.44 2.84
C ARG A 39 13.71 -12.37 2.26
N ARG A 40 14.62 -12.85 3.09
CA ARG A 40 15.66 -13.80 2.67
C ARG A 40 16.04 -14.76 3.80
N LEU A 41 16.80 -15.79 3.46
CA LEU A 41 17.49 -16.58 4.47
C LEU A 41 18.68 -15.79 5.03
N PRO A 42 19.14 -16.11 6.26
CA PRO A 42 20.31 -15.48 6.85
C PRO A 42 21.56 -15.73 6.01
N ASN A 43 22.46 -14.75 5.96
CA ASN A 43 23.77 -14.90 5.34
C ASN A 43 24.78 -15.50 6.35
N GLU A 44 25.99 -15.79 5.89
CA GLU A 44 27.02 -16.43 6.73
C GLU A 44 27.39 -15.58 7.96
N GLU A 45 27.51 -14.26 7.80
CA GLU A 45 27.83 -13.32 8.88
C GLU A 45 26.75 -13.32 9.98
N GLU A 46 25.47 -13.23 9.60
CA GLU A 46 24.33 -13.29 10.52
C GLU A 46 24.24 -14.65 11.24
N ILE A 47 24.60 -15.75 10.56
CA ILE A 47 24.66 -17.09 11.16
C ILE A 47 25.79 -17.15 12.19
N GLU A 48 26.94 -16.53 11.92
CA GLU A 48 28.05 -16.47 12.86
C GLU A 48 27.73 -15.61 14.09
N GLU A 49 27.08 -14.46 13.90
CA GLU A 49 26.60 -13.62 14.99
C GLU A 49 25.58 -14.37 15.87
N GLU A 50 24.63 -15.06 15.25
CA GLU A 50 23.66 -15.89 15.96
C GLU A 50 24.34 -17.03 16.73
N CYS A 51 25.36 -17.67 16.15
CA CYS A 51 26.16 -18.70 16.81
C CYS A 51 26.86 -18.15 18.07
N LYS A 52 27.49 -16.97 17.96
CA LYS A 52 28.14 -16.29 19.10
C LYS A 52 27.11 -15.93 20.17
N ARG A 53 25.95 -15.40 19.77
CA ARG A 53 24.84 -15.05 20.67
C ARG A 53 24.27 -16.27 21.39
N TRP A 54 24.06 -17.38 20.69
CA TRP A 54 23.52 -18.60 21.30
C TRP A 54 24.53 -19.23 22.27
N LYS A 55 25.83 -19.18 21.95
CA LYS A 55 26.87 -19.70 22.84
C LYS A 55 27.09 -18.84 24.10
N SER A 56 26.65 -17.58 24.10
CA SER A 56 26.89 -16.67 25.23
C SER A 56 25.90 -16.88 26.40
N SER A 57 24.85 -17.67 26.21
CA SER A 57 23.89 -18.04 27.25
C SER A 57 23.67 -19.55 27.34
N SER A 58 23.20 -20.00 28.50
CA SER A 58 22.86 -21.41 28.69
C SER A 58 21.52 -21.71 28.02
N HIS A 59 21.52 -22.69 27.11
CA HIS A 59 20.32 -23.18 26.44
C HIS A 59 20.22 -24.70 26.53
N LEU A 60 18.99 -25.20 26.58
CA LEU A 60 18.71 -26.65 26.55
C LEU A 60 18.94 -27.25 25.16
N MET A 61 18.79 -26.45 24.10
CA MET A 61 18.95 -26.89 22.72
C MET A 61 20.41 -26.76 22.26
N PRO A 62 21.01 -27.81 21.67
CA PRO A 62 22.36 -27.75 21.12
C PRO A 62 22.49 -26.70 20.02
N VAL A 63 23.66 -26.07 19.93
CA VAL A 63 23.96 -25.00 18.95
C VAL A 63 23.71 -25.49 17.52
N GLU A 64 24.08 -26.73 17.20
CA GLU A 64 23.95 -27.29 15.86
C GLU A 64 22.49 -27.41 15.42
N VAL A 65 21.61 -27.81 16.35
CA VAL A 65 20.16 -27.92 16.11
C VAL A 65 19.56 -26.53 15.93
N HIS A 66 19.92 -25.59 16.81
CA HIS A 66 19.49 -24.19 16.71
C HIS A 66 19.88 -23.57 15.36
N LEU A 67 21.15 -23.68 14.97
CA LEU A 67 21.65 -23.09 13.73
C LEU A 67 21.02 -23.74 12.50
N LYS A 68 20.72 -25.05 12.55
CA LYS A 68 19.99 -25.72 11.45
C LYS A 68 18.60 -25.12 11.27
N GLN A 69 17.90 -24.82 12.37
CA GLN A 69 16.60 -24.16 12.33
C GLN A 69 16.71 -22.70 11.86
N PHE A 70 17.67 -21.95 12.41
CA PHE A 70 17.90 -20.54 12.06
C PHE A 70 18.22 -20.35 10.57
N LYS A 71 19.06 -21.22 9.99
CA LYS A 71 19.38 -21.20 8.55
C LYS A 71 18.18 -21.36 7.63
N GLN A 72 17.08 -21.91 8.13
CA GLN A 72 15.83 -22.10 7.37
C GLN A 72 14.79 -21.03 7.68
N GLN A 73 15.05 -20.16 8.66
CA GLN A 73 14.14 -19.10 9.05
C GLN A 73 14.24 -17.93 8.07
N ILE A 74 13.10 -17.51 7.50
CA ILE A 74 13.06 -16.26 6.73
C ILE A 74 13.22 -15.09 7.70
N ILE A 75 14.23 -14.27 7.44
CA ILE A 75 14.41 -12.99 8.13
C ILE A 75 13.78 -11.86 7.32
N ASN A 76 13.25 -10.86 8.03
CA ASN A 76 12.68 -9.65 7.45
C ASN A 76 13.61 -8.49 7.77
N LEU A 77 14.14 -7.84 6.74
CA LEU A 77 15.02 -6.68 6.85
C LEU A 77 14.38 -5.48 6.18
N ASP A 78 14.62 -4.27 6.71
CA ASP A 78 14.22 -3.06 6.01
C ASP A 78 15.02 -2.94 4.69
N ASN A 79 14.33 -2.59 3.62
CA ASN A 79 14.96 -2.40 2.32
C ASN A 79 15.66 -1.02 2.29
N PRO A 80 17.00 -0.96 2.08
CA PRO A 80 17.72 0.32 2.05
C PRO A 80 17.30 1.22 0.89
N ASP A 81 16.72 0.66 -0.19
CA ASP A 81 16.25 1.44 -1.33
C ASP A 81 14.86 2.06 -1.11
N PHE A 82 14.18 1.69 -0.03
CA PHE A 82 12.88 2.26 0.30
C PHE A 82 13.06 3.69 0.85
N PRO A 83 12.30 4.70 0.37
CA PRO A 83 11.11 4.61 -0.49
C PRO A 83 11.35 4.79 -2.00
N ASN A 84 12.59 4.96 -2.45
CA ASN A 84 12.90 5.30 -3.84
C ASN A 84 12.50 4.18 -4.81
N ASN A 85 12.78 2.92 -4.47
CA ASN A 85 12.39 1.77 -5.28
C ASN A 85 10.87 1.72 -5.54
N TYR A 86 10.08 2.03 -4.51
CA TYR A 86 8.61 2.05 -4.56
C TYR A 86 8.08 3.15 -5.47
N ILE A 87 8.58 4.38 -5.32
CA ILE A 87 8.16 5.52 -6.16
C ILE A 87 8.63 5.36 -7.60
N ASN A 88 9.84 4.84 -7.82
CA ASN A 88 10.34 4.57 -9.17
C ASN A 88 9.49 3.51 -9.87
N TYR A 89 9.11 2.43 -9.16
CA TYR A 89 8.21 1.42 -9.69
C TYR A 89 6.87 2.01 -10.13
N ILE A 90 6.28 2.90 -9.34
CA ILE A 90 5.05 3.60 -9.74
C ILE A 90 5.28 4.43 -11.01
N LYS A 91 6.34 5.25 -11.04
CA LYS A 91 6.69 6.11 -12.19
C LYS A 91 6.92 5.30 -13.48
N GLU A 92 7.59 4.17 -13.38
CA GLU A 92 7.86 3.31 -14.53
C GLU A 92 6.61 2.64 -15.10
N ASN A 93 5.54 2.51 -14.30
CA ASN A 93 4.26 1.94 -14.72
C ASN A 93 3.24 3.01 -15.15
N ILE A 94 3.48 4.28 -14.84
CA ILE A 94 2.71 5.39 -15.42
C ILE A 94 2.89 5.38 -16.94
N GLY A 95 1.78 5.38 -17.66
CA GLY A 95 1.71 5.27 -19.12
C GLY A 95 1.65 3.84 -19.65
N LYS A 96 1.83 2.81 -18.81
CA LYS A 96 1.76 1.38 -19.18
C LYS A 96 0.42 0.72 -18.82
N VAL A 97 -0.13 1.08 -17.66
CA VAL A 97 -1.41 0.56 -17.14
C VAL A 97 -2.46 1.67 -17.06
N ASP A 98 -3.73 1.32 -16.94
CA ASP A 98 -4.82 2.29 -16.84
C ASP A 98 -4.93 2.85 -15.42
N VAL A 99 -4.82 1.98 -14.41
CA VAL A 99 -4.94 2.36 -13.00
C VAL A 99 -3.81 1.75 -12.17
N ILE A 100 -3.19 2.56 -11.32
CA ILE A 100 -2.27 2.10 -10.27
C ILE A 100 -2.95 2.35 -8.93
N ILE A 101 -3.16 1.31 -8.15
CA ILE A 101 -3.70 1.41 -6.80
C ILE A 101 -2.56 1.22 -5.81
N VAL A 102 -2.48 2.11 -4.83
CA VAL A 102 -1.50 2.06 -3.75
C VAL A 102 -2.19 2.09 -2.39
N VAL A 103 -1.50 1.59 -1.36
CA VAL A 103 -1.98 1.70 0.02
C VAL A 103 -2.00 3.17 0.46
N SER A 104 -3.06 3.56 1.16
CA SER A 104 -3.23 4.94 1.65
C SER A 104 -2.64 5.13 3.04
N ASP A 105 -1.32 5.06 3.15
CA ASP A 105 -0.59 5.55 4.33
C ASP A 105 -0.22 7.03 4.17
N ILE A 106 -0.11 7.77 5.28
CA ILE A 106 0.28 9.19 5.24
C ILE A 106 1.64 9.41 4.57
N LYS A 107 2.62 8.54 4.84
CA LYS A 107 3.96 8.62 4.24
C LYS A 107 3.91 8.35 2.74
N VAL A 108 3.11 7.37 2.31
CA VAL A 108 2.93 7.07 0.88
C VAL A 108 2.36 8.29 0.15
N ARG A 109 1.33 8.93 0.70
CA ARG A 109 0.74 10.13 0.10
C ARG A 109 1.71 11.31 0.06
N GLN A 110 2.55 11.48 1.08
CA GLN A 110 3.61 12.49 1.09
C GLN A 110 4.64 12.22 -0.03
N LEU A 111 5.09 10.98 -0.17
CA LEU A 111 6.03 10.59 -1.21
C LEU A 111 5.47 10.80 -2.63
N LEU A 112 4.17 10.52 -2.85
CA LEU A 112 3.50 10.81 -4.12
C LEU A 112 3.49 12.31 -4.42
N ASN A 113 3.16 13.15 -3.44
CA ASN A 113 3.19 14.61 -3.57
C ASN A 113 4.60 15.14 -3.86
N GLU A 114 5.61 14.68 -3.12
CA GLU A 114 7.02 15.05 -3.32
C GLU A 114 7.51 14.65 -4.72
N ALA A 115 7.07 13.48 -5.20
CA ALA A 115 7.33 12.99 -6.54
C ALA A 115 6.50 13.69 -7.63
N LYS A 116 5.60 14.62 -7.27
CA LYS A 116 4.66 15.33 -8.16
C LYS A 116 3.78 14.38 -8.98
N ILE A 117 3.43 13.23 -8.42
CA ILE A 117 2.49 12.29 -9.02
C ILE A 117 1.09 12.71 -8.59
N LYS A 118 0.19 12.96 -9.53
CA LYS A 118 -1.21 13.28 -9.20
C LYS A 118 -1.93 12.03 -8.75
N PHE A 119 -2.70 12.10 -7.68
CA PHE A 119 -3.45 10.95 -7.20
C PHE A 119 -4.79 11.31 -6.57
N VAL A 120 -5.68 10.32 -6.62
CA VAL A 120 -6.98 10.35 -5.94
C VAL A 120 -6.88 9.57 -4.65
N THR A 121 -7.28 10.16 -3.53
CA THR A 121 -7.40 9.43 -2.26
C THR A 121 -8.83 8.91 -2.07
N VAL A 122 -8.96 7.60 -1.90
CA VAL A 122 -10.23 6.92 -1.60
C VAL A 122 -10.20 6.42 -0.16
N TYR A 123 -11.16 6.86 0.65
CA TYR A 123 -11.17 6.65 2.09
C TYR A 123 -12.60 6.55 2.64
N PRO A 124 -12.82 5.87 3.77
CA PRO A 124 -14.15 5.73 4.35
C PRO A 124 -14.71 7.04 4.88
N TRP A 125 -16.03 7.16 4.85
CA TRP A 125 -16.73 8.11 5.69
C TRP A 125 -16.61 7.71 7.16
N SER A 126 -16.42 8.70 8.04
CA SER A 126 -16.23 8.50 9.48
C SER A 126 -17.36 7.74 10.19
N SER A 127 -18.57 7.73 9.63
CA SER A 127 -19.71 6.98 10.18
C SER A 127 -19.73 5.50 9.77
N CYS A 128 -18.81 5.04 8.90
CA CYS A 128 -18.79 3.68 8.37
C CYS A 128 -17.96 2.68 9.20
N LEU A 129 -17.59 2.99 10.43
CA LEU A 129 -16.70 2.15 11.25
C LEU A 129 -17.16 0.69 11.33
N GLN A 130 -18.43 0.46 11.66
CA GLN A 130 -18.99 -0.89 11.83
C GLN A 130 -18.89 -1.72 10.55
N GLU A 131 -19.21 -1.11 9.41
CA GLU A 131 -19.11 -1.77 8.11
C GLU A 131 -17.65 -2.08 7.75
N TRP A 132 -16.72 -1.15 8.01
CA TRP A 132 -15.30 -1.40 7.77
C TRP A 132 -14.74 -2.50 8.66
N ILE A 133 -15.18 -2.60 9.92
CA ILE A 133 -14.84 -3.74 10.79
C ILE A 133 -15.37 -5.04 10.17
N GLY A 134 -16.62 -5.06 9.71
CA GLY A 134 -17.19 -6.23 9.04
C GLY A 134 -16.38 -6.64 7.81
N ARG A 135 -15.99 -5.68 6.96
CA ARG A 135 -15.12 -5.92 5.80
C ARG A 135 -13.74 -6.44 6.23
N MET A 136 -13.17 -5.96 7.32
CA MET A 136 -11.89 -6.46 7.84
C MET A 136 -11.98 -7.91 8.29
N TYR A 137 -13.07 -8.32 8.94
CA TYR A 137 -13.30 -9.74 9.26
C TYR A 137 -13.45 -10.60 8.01
N LEU A 138 -14.17 -10.13 6.99
CA LEU A 138 -14.30 -10.82 5.70
C LEU A 138 -12.98 -10.93 4.93
N CYS A 139 -12.00 -10.08 5.24
CA CYS A 139 -10.64 -10.12 4.68
C CYS A 139 -9.63 -10.79 5.62
N ASP A 140 -10.09 -11.56 6.61
CA ASP A 140 -9.25 -12.33 7.56
C ASP A 140 -8.19 -11.50 8.30
N TYR A 141 -8.49 -10.22 8.59
CA TYR A 141 -7.61 -9.42 9.44
C TYR A 141 -7.65 -9.94 10.89
N SER A 142 -6.48 -10.03 11.52
CA SER A 142 -6.39 -10.41 12.93
C SER A 142 -7.12 -9.41 13.85
N ASP A 143 -7.66 -9.93 14.96
CA ASP A 143 -8.31 -9.11 16.00
C ASP A 143 -7.43 -7.97 16.51
N PHE A 144 -6.11 -8.18 16.57
CA PHE A 144 -5.17 -7.13 16.96
C PHE A 144 -5.23 -5.92 16.01
N ILE A 145 -5.23 -6.18 14.69
CA ILE A 145 -5.30 -5.11 13.68
C ILE A 145 -6.67 -4.44 13.71
N ILE A 146 -7.75 -5.21 13.88
CA ILE A 146 -9.12 -4.69 13.97
C ILE A 146 -9.28 -3.78 15.20
N ARG A 147 -8.80 -4.22 16.38
CA ARG A 147 -8.82 -3.40 17.60
C ARG A 147 -8.05 -2.10 17.44
N ASN A 148 -6.88 -2.14 16.82
CA ASN A 148 -6.11 -0.93 16.53
C ASN A 148 -6.86 0.02 15.60
N ARG A 149 -7.55 -0.52 14.58
CA ARG A 149 -8.40 0.27 13.69
C ARG A 149 -9.54 0.95 14.45
N ILE A 150 -10.23 0.23 15.33
CA ILE A 150 -11.33 0.77 16.15
C ILE A 150 -10.83 1.95 17.01
N ASN A 151 -9.73 1.73 17.73
CA ASN A 151 -9.17 2.72 18.64
C ASN A 151 -8.68 3.97 17.90
N GLY A 152 -8.14 3.82 16.69
CA GLY A 152 -7.62 4.91 15.87
C GLY A 152 -8.66 5.61 15.00
N TRP A 153 -9.83 5.01 14.75
CA TRP A 153 -10.76 5.44 13.70
C TRP A 153 -11.18 6.91 13.81
N HIS A 154 -11.69 7.31 14.97
CA HIS A 154 -12.17 8.68 15.16
C HIS A 154 -11.04 9.70 15.07
N HIS A 155 -9.83 9.34 15.51
CA HIS A 155 -8.68 10.21 15.39
C HIS A 155 -8.25 10.38 13.92
N GLU A 156 -8.13 9.27 13.18
CA GLU A 156 -7.76 9.32 11.76
C GLU A 156 -8.78 10.08 10.89
N MET A 157 -10.07 9.97 11.21
CA MET A 157 -11.14 10.51 10.35
C MET A 157 -11.61 11.93 10.71
N LYS A 158 -11.28 12.46 11.90
CA LYS A 158 -11.86 13.72 12.41
C LYS A 158 -10.97 14.95 12.19
N TYR A 159 -9.65 14.80 12.26
CA TYR A 159 -8.78 15.97 12.44
C TYR A 159 -8.24 16.56 11.15
N LYS A 160 -8.19 15.80 10.05
CA LYS A 160 -7.76 16.34 8.75
C LYS A 160 -8.19 15.43 7.61
N GLU A 161 -8.73 16.03 6.55
CA GLU A 161 -8.90 15.33 5.28
C GLU A 161 -7.53 14.84 4.76
N PRO A 162 -7.45 13.65 4.16
CA PRO A 162 -6.17 13.13 3.69
C PRO A 162 -5.61 13.96 2.53
N LEU A 163 -4.32 13.79 2.25
CA LEU A 163 -3.68 14.40 1.08
C LEU A 163 -4.22 13.77 -0.22
N GLY A 164 -4.22 14.54 -1.30
CA GLY A 164 -4.55 14.08 -2.66
C GLY A 164 -5.14 15.18 -3.52
N ASP A 165 -4.98 15.08 -4.84
CA ASP A 165 -5.55 16.04 -5.81
C ASP A 165 -7.07 15.93 -5.89
N LYS A 166 -7.60 14.75 -5.56
CA LYS A 166 -9.03 14.50 -5.36
C LYS A 166 -9.24 13.62 -4.15
N LEU A 167 -10.27 13.95 -3.38
CA LEU A 167 -10.73 13.15 -2.27
C LEU A 167 -12.07 12.51 -2.64
N ILE A 168 -12.17 11.19 -2.48
CA ILE A 168 -13.40 10.42 -2.65
C ILE A 168 -13.68 9.69 -1.36
N LYS A 169 -14.76 10.11 -0.71
CA LYS A 169 -15.25 9.57 0.55
C LYS A 169 -16.29 8.51 0.25
N LEU A 170 -16.02 7.26 0.66
CA LEU A 170 -16.93 6.14 0.48
C LEU A 170 -17.93 6.10 1.63
N SER A 171 -19.21 6.09 1.27
CA SER A 171 -20.34 5.90 2.17
C SER A 171 -20.64 4.41 2.36
N HIS A 172 -21.72 4.12 3.07
CA HIS A 172 -22.18 2.75 3.28
C HIS A 172 -22.39 2.00 1.96
N GLY A 173 -21.90 0.76 1.89
CA GLY A 173 -21.99 -0.09 0.70
C GLY A 173 -21.09 0.33 -0.47
N GLU A 174 -20.39 1.47 -0.38
CA GLU A 174 -19.53 1.95 -1.47
C GLU A 174 -18.13 1.35 -1.39
N TYR A 175 -17.54 1.11 -2.56
CA TYR A 175 -16.20 0.60 -2.78
C TYR A 175 -15.70 1.11 -4.13
N ILE A 176 -14.40 0.94 -4.40
CA ILE A 176 -13.82 1.24 -5.71
C ILE A 176 -14.52 0.34 -6.74
N ASN A 177 -15.26 0.97 -7.64
CA ASN A 177 -15.98 0.33 -8.75
C ASN A 177 -15.64 1.04 -10.07
N GLU A 178 -16.04 0.44 -11.21
CA GLU A 178 -15.78 1.00 -12.55
C GLU A 178 -16.33 2.43 -12.68
N LYS A 179 -17.55 2.68 -12.19
CA LYS A 179 -18.17 4.02 -12.21
C LYS A 179 -17.33 5.09 -11.50
N LEU A 180 -16.67 4.73 -10.40
CA LEU A 180 -15.76 5.63 -9.68
C LEU A 180 -14.52 5.94 -10.52
N ILE A 181 -13.94 4.91 -11.17
CA ILE A 181 -12.76 5.05 -12.04
C ILE A 181 -13.10 5.90 -13.27
N GLU A 182 -14.21 5.63 -13.95
CA GLU A 182 -14.73 6.42 -15.08
C GLU A 182 -14.90 7.89 -14.68
N LYS A 183 -15.49 8.15 -13.51
CA LYS A 183 -15.64 9.50 -12.97
C LYS A 183 -14.28 10.17 -12.77
N CYS A 184 -13.28 9.47 -12.23
CA CYS A 184 -11.93 10.02 -12.08
C CYS A 184 -11.29 10.38 -13.44
N PHE A 185 -11.45 9.53 -14.46
CA PHE A 185 -10.96 9.83 -15.81
C PHE A 185 -11.67 11.03 -16.43
N SER A 186 -13.00 11.09 -16.32
CA SER A 186 -13.80 12.21 -16.86
C SER A 186 -13.42 13.57 -16.25
N LEU A 187 -12.95 13.57 -15.00
CA LEU A 187 -12.47 14.75 -14.29
C LEU A 187 -10.97 15.06 -14.54
N GLY A 188 -10.28 14.30 -15.38
CA GLY A 188 -8.88 14.54 -15.74
C GLY A 188 -7.84 14.01 -14.76
N TYR A 189 -8.22 13.19 -13.76
CA TYR A 189 -7.27 12.64 -12.78
C TYR A 189 -6.44 11.45 -13.30
N GLY A 190 -6.77 10.94 -14.49
CA GLY A 190 -5.96 9.94 -15.20
C GLY A 190 -4.74 10.50 -15.93
N MET A 191 -4.46 11.80 -15.84
CA MET A 191 -3.41 12.44 -16.64
C MET A 191 -2.00 12.36 -16.03
N ASN A 192 -1.64 11.23 -15.39
CA ASN A 192 -0.21 10.95 -15.17
C ASN A 192 0.33 10.32 -16.45
N GLY A 193 1.32 10.97 -17.08
CA GLY A 193 1.94 10.49 -18.33
C GLY A 193 1.40 11.12 -19.62
N GLY A 194 0.44 12.05 -19.54
CA GLY A 194 0.05 12.91 -20.65
C GLY A 194 0.96 14.14 -20.72
N ILE A 195 1.43 14.48 -21.93
CA ILE A 195 2.15 15.72 -22.22
C ILE A 195 1.35 16.87 -21.60
N GLU A 196 2.01 17.74 -20.83
CA GLU A 196 1.46 19.05 -20.49
C GLU A 196 1.04 19.72 -21.80
N HIS A 197 -0.25 19.65 -22.15
CA HIS A 197 -0.77 20.58 -23.12
C HIS A 197 -0.60 21.94 -22.45
N LYS A 198 0.48 22.63 -22.84
CA LYS A 198 0.61 24.07 -22.73
C LYS A 198 -0.72 24.62 -23.22
N SER A 199 -1.59 24.96 -22.29
CA SER A 199 -2.72 25.81 -22.53
C SER A 199 -2.13 27.10 -23.07
N ASN A 200 -2.17 27.24 -24.40
CA ASN A 200 -2.00 28.50 -25.08
C ASN A 200 -3.06 29.43 -24.49
N SER A 201 -2.67 30.22 -23.50
CA SER A 201 -3.40 31.43 -23.18
C SER A 201 -3.20 32.36 -24.37
N LYS A 202 -4.32 32.67 -25.02
CA LYS A 202 -4.47 33.91 -25.78
C LYS A 202 -4.29 35.10 -24.85
#